data_AF-A0A1H4RZL8-F1
#
_entry.id   AF-A0A1H4RZL8-F1
#
_cell.length_a   1.000
_cell.length_b   1.000
_cell.length_c   1.000
_cell.angle_alpha   90.00
_cell.angle_beta   90.00
_cell.angle_gamma   90.00
#
_symmetry.space_group_name_H-M   'P 1'
#
loop_
_entity.id
_entity.type
_entity.pdbx_description
1 polymer ?
#
loop_
_entity_poly.entity_id
_entity_poly.type
_entity_poly.pdbx_seq_one_letter_code
_entity_poly.pdbx_strand_id
1 'polypeptide(L)'
;MKKSVLAACLSLCTTAALACDDARLERLLRQPLPNRANAQFEASRMQSSEGAIWKIYVARGKRVLRQVVRRDGAEGGWAETRLLIVTPSHYAITRTQATFSAPYAIPGSRVIREVKDIYVYCDGKLALPKDVDISGYVAAAAQAKSIFTAPEVASYVSVLKR
;
A
#
# COMPACT_ATOMS: atom_id res chain seq x y z
N MET A 1 13.99 -7.88 62.12
CA MET A 1 12.69 -7.25 61.78
C MET A 1 12.78 -6.73 60.35
N LYS A 2 11.90 -7.25 59.48
CA LYS A 2 11.86 -7.01 58.03
C LYS A 2 11.28 -5.63 57.74
N LYS A 3 11.95 -4.81 56.94
CA LYS A 3 11.34 -3.64 56.28
C LYS A 3 11.49 -3.81 54.77
N SER A 4 10.44 -4.37 54.19
CA SER A 4 10.19 -4.38 52.75
C SER A 4 9.94 -2.94 52.30
N VAL A 5 10.78 -2.40 51.42
CA VAL A 5 10.45 -1.19 50.65
C VAL A 5 10.14 -1.66 49.24
N LEU A 6 8.85 -1.76 48.95
CA LEU A 6 8.29 -1.96 47.62
C LEU A 6 8.53 -0.65 46.83
N ALA A 7 9.60 -0.59 46.04
CA ALA A 7 9.79 0.49 45.08
C ALA A 7 8.91 0.20 43.87
N ALA A 8 7.89 1.03 43.68
CA ALA A 8 6.95 0.98 42.58
C ALA A 8 7.67 1.23 41.25
N CYS A 9 7.88 0.17 40.47
CA CYS A 9 8.18 0.28 39.03
C CYS A 9 6.91 0.67 38.28
N LEU A 10 6.52 1.96 38.35
CA LEU A 10 5.66 2.60 37.36
C LEU A 10 6.51 2.89 36.11
N SER A 11 6.90 1.83 35.38
CA SER A 11 7.49 1.97 34.06
C SER A 11 6.39 2.04 33.01
N LEU A 12 6.01 3.29 32.70
CA LEU A 12 5.66 3.77 31.37
C LEU A 12 4.93 2.74 30.48
N CYS A 13 3.60 2.70 30.59
CA CYS A 13 2.77 2.32 29.46
C CYS A 13 3.02 3.33 28.34
N THR A 14 4.06 3.11 27.54
CA THR A 14 4.21 3.78 26.25
C THR A 14 2.93 3.53 25.48
N THR A 15 2.26 4.62 25.17
CA THR A 15 1.02 4.71 24.40
C THR A 15 1.18 4.00 23.05
N ALA A 16 0.90 2.69 23.01
CA ALA A 16 0.67 1.94 21.77
C ALA A 16 -0.60 2.43 21.03
N ALA A 17 -1.28 3.42 21.59
CA ALA A 17 -2.41 4.14 21.04
C ALA A 17 -2.05 5.58 20.61
N LEU A 18 -0.79 5.87 20.27
CA LEU A 18 -0.55 6.86 19.21
C LEU A 18 -1.12 6.25 17.94
N ALA A 19 -2.44 6.43 17.83
CA ALA A 19 -3.28 5.97 16.75
C ALA A 19 -2.52 6.17 15.45
N CYS A 20 -2.53 5.14 14.63
CA CYS A 20 -2.22 5.26 13.22
C CYS A 20 -2.81 6.61 12.76
N ASP A 21 -1.94 7.56 12.36
CA ASP A 21 -2.36 8.88 11.89
C ASP A 21 -3.03 8.69 10.51
N ASP A 22 -4.19 8.04 10.56
CA ASP A 22 -5.00 7.64 9.41
C ASP A 22 -5.37 8.88 8.62
N ALA A 23 -5.59 10.01 9.30
CA ALA A 23 -5.87 11.30 8.66
C ALA A 23 -4.74 11.77 7.73
N ARG A 24 -3.47 11.60 8.10
CA ARG A 24 -2.35 11.89 7.20
C ARG A 24 -2.26 10.88 6.06
N LEU A 25 -2.42 9.59 6.36
CA LEU A 25 -2.34 8.52 5.35
C LEU A 25 -3.45 8.67 4.31
N GLU A 26 -4.69 8.82 4.73
CA GLU A 26 -5.85 9.08 3.89
C GLU A 26 -5.67 10.31 3.02
N ARG A 27 -5.16 11.42 3.59
CA ARG A 27 -4.88 12.63 2.82
C ARG A 27 -3.89 12.35 1.68
N LEU A 28 -2.82 11.61 1.96
CA LEU A 28 -1.82 11.23 0.97
C LEU A 28 -2.35 10.23 -0.07
N LEU A 29 -3.27 9.35 0.32
CA LEU A 29 -3.95 8.41 -0.59
C LEU A 29 -4.92 9.12 -1.56
N ARG A 30 -5.54 10.22 -1.11
CA ARG A 30 -6.40 11.07 -1.94
C ARG A 30 -5.62 12.00 -2.87
N GLN A 31 -4.36 12.27 -2.57
CA GLN A 31 -3.52 13.08 -3.45
C GLN A 31 -3.25 12.35 -4.77
N PRO A 32 -3.35 13.06 -5.91
CA PRO A 32 -2.94 12.52 -7.19
C PRO A 32 -1.46 12.18 -7.15
N LEU A 33 -1.07 11.13 -7.90
CA LEU A 33 0.34 10.84 -8.10
C LEU A 33 1.00 12.02 -8.85
N PRO A 34 2.28 12.31 -8.57
CA PRO A 34 3.03 13.26 -9.38
C PRO A 34 2.95 12.90 -10.87
N ASN A 35 2.92 13.91 -11.74
CA ASN A 35 2.80 13.70 -13.19
C ASN A 35 3.96 12.88 -13.79
N ARG A 36 5.13 12.87 -13.11
CA ARG A 36 6.32 12.15 -13.54
C ARG A 36 6.84 11.24 -12.43
N ALA A 37 7.03 9.97 -12.76
CA ALA A 37 7.72 9.01 -11.91
C ALA A 37 9.24 9.25 -11.94
N ASN A 38 9.93 8.96 -10.84
CA ASN A 38 11.39 8.97 -10.77
C ASN A 38 12.01 7.83 -11.57
N ALA A 39 11.34 6.67 -11.59
CA ALA A 39 11.67 5.54 -12.43
C ALA A 39 10.38 4.89 -12.96
N GLN A 40 10.43 4.39 -14.18
CA GLN A 40 9.36 3.62 -14.80
C GLN A 40 9.99 2.52 -15.65
N PHE A 41 9.50 1.29 -15.50
CA PHE A 41 10.00 0.12 -16.22
C PHE A 41 8.92 -0.96 -16.29
N GLU A 42 9.04 -1.88 -17.25
CA GLU A 42 8.12 -3.01 -17.38
C GLU A 42 8.37 -4.05 -16.27
N ALA A 43 7.29 -4.64 -15.76
CA ALA A 43 7.37 -5.82 -14.92
C ALA A 43 7.76 -7.02 -15.78
N SER A 44 8.51 -7.97 -15.20
CA SER A 44 8.87 -9.19 -15.89
C SER A 44 7.61 -9.97 -16.34
N ARG A 45 7.66 -10.58 -17.52
CA ARG A 45 6.56 -11.39 -18.09
C ARG A 45 6.13 -12.55 -17.18
N MET A 46 6.98 -12.99 -16.26
CA MET A 46 6.65 -14.00 -15.26
C MET A 46 5.53 -13.56 -14.30
N GLN A 47 5.26 -12.25 -14.21
CA GLN A 47 4.31 -11.70 -13.25
C GLN A 47 3.05 -11.08 -13.90
N SER A 48 3.01 -10.89 -15.23
CA SER A 48 1.83 -10.39 -15.96
C SER A 48 1.79 -10.93 -17.40
N SER A 49 0.65 -11.49 -17.80
CA SER A 49 0.40 -12.03 -19.15
C SER A 49 0.24 -10.96 -20.22
N GLU A 50 -0.29 -9.80 -19.85
CA GLU A 50 -0.62 -8.69 -20.75
C GLU A 50 0.31 -7.48 -20.57
N GLY A 51 1.36 -7.66 -19.78
CA GLY A 51 2.32 -6.63 -19.42
C GLY A 51 1.91 -5.87 -18.15
N ALA A 52 2.91 -5.47 -17.38
CA ALA A 52 2.73 -4.57 -16.27
C ALA A 52 3.80 -3.49 -16.28
N ILE A 53 3.50 -2.35 -15.68
CA ILE A 53 4.44 -1.25 -15.56
C ILE A 53 4.60 -0.91 -14.08
N TRP A 54 5.85 -0.83 -13.65
CA TRP A 54 6.24 -0.25 -12.38
C TRP A 54 6.46 1.26 -12.54
N LYS A 55 5.95 2.05 -11.59
CA LYS A 55 6.22 3.47 -11.45
C LYS A 55 6.68 3.75 -10.02
N ILE A 56 7.84 4.36 -9.88
CA ILE A 56 8.44 4.68 -8.59
C ILE A 56 8.40 6.19 -8.38
N TYR A 57 7.82 6.59 -7.26
CA TYR A 57 7.74 7.98 -6.84
C TYR A 57 8.50 8.14 -5.52
N VAL A 58 9.57 8.91 -5.55
CA VAL A 58 10.41 9.21 -4.38
C VAL A 58 10.44 10.72 -4.21
N ALA A 59 9.81 11.20 -3.15
CA ALA A 59 9.94 12.61 -2.77
C ALA A 59 11.37 12.91 -2.33
N ARG A 60 11.95 14.02 -2.81
CA ARG A 60 13.24 14.54 -2.35
C ARG A 60 13.04 15.39 -1.09
N GLY A 61 13.93 15.27 -0.10
CA GLY A 61 13.93 16.09 1.13
C GLY A 61 13.70 15.30 2.43
N LYS A 62 13.48 16.01 3.55
CA LYS A 62 13.39 15.45 4.92
C LYS A 62 12.19 14.52 5.17
N ARG A 63 11.23 14.42 4.23
CA ARG A 63 10.09 13.49 4.28
C ARG A 63 10.12 12.63 3.03
N VAL A 64 10.74 11.45 3.14
CA VAL A 64 10.81 10.46 2.06
C VAL A 64 9.44 9.80 1.91
N LEU A 65 8.49 10.51 1.31
CA LEU A 65 7.28 9.88 0.82
C LEU A 65 7.67 9.02 -0.36
N ARG A 66 7.55 7.71 -0.18
CA ARG A 66 7.91 6.72 -1.20
C ARG A 66 6.65 6.00 -1.62
N GLN A 67 6.38 6.06 -2.92
CA GLN A 67 5.26 5.33 -3.52
C GLN A 67 5.78 4.41 -4.60
N VAL A 68 5.27 3.19 -4.59
CA VAL A 68 5.59 2.17 -5.59
C VAL A 68 4.25 1.74 -6.18
N VAL A 69 4.11 1.90 -7.49
CA VAL A 69 2.86 1.62 -8.19
C VAL A 69 3.13 0.56 -9.24
N ARG A 70 2.32 -0.49 -9.24
CA ARG A 70 2.23 -1.46 -10.33
C ARG A 70 0.92 -1.24 -11.03
N ARG A 71 0.93 -1.15 -12.35
CA ARG A 71 -0.28 -1.22 -13.17
C ARG A 71 -0.19 -2.40 -14.11
N ASP A 72 -1.13 -3.32 -13.99
CA ASP A 72 -1.33 -4.47 -14.86
C ASP A 72 -2.47 -4.10 -15.82
N GLY A 73 -2.17 -4.10 -17.12
CA GLY A 73 -3.18 -3.89 -18.17
C GLY A 73 -3.92 -5.19 -18.45
N ALA A 74 -5.18 -5.06 -18.86
CA ALA A 74 -5.94 -6.16 -19.43
C ALA A 74 -6.83 -5.64 -20.58
N GLU A 75 -7.23 -6.51 -21.52
CA GLU A 75 -8.17 -6.10 -22.58
C GLU A 75 -9.46 -5.47 -22.03
N GLY A 76 -10.00 -6.06 -20.95
CA GLY A 76 -11.24 -5.63 -20.30
C GLY A 76 -11.08 -4.59 -19.19
N GLY A 77 -9.87 -4.09 -18.93
CA GLY A 77 -9.65 -3.18 -17.81
C GLY A 77 -8.19 -3.00 -17.38
N TRP A 78 -8.00 -2.57 -16.14
CA TRP A 78 -6.67 -2.56 -15.53
C TRP A 78 -6.77 -2.75 -14.02
N ALA A 79 -5.70 -3.28 -13.44
CA ALA A 79 -5.49 -3.29 -12.01
C ALA A 79 -4.28 -2.41 -11.67
N GLU A 80 -4.45 -1.47 -10.75
CA GLU A 80 -3.37 -0.67 -10.20
C GLU A 80 -3.21 -0.99 -8.72
N THR A 81 -2.02 -1.45 -8.32
CA THR A 81 -1.65 -1.62 -6.93
C THR A 81 -0.61 -0.58 -6.54
N ARG A 82 -0.95 0.28 -5.58
CA ARG A 82 -0.12 1.39 -5.10
C ARG A 82 0.23 1.17 -3.64
N LEU A 83 1.52 1.06 -3.35
CA LEU A 83 2.08 1.12 -2.01
C LEU A 83 2.48 2.56 -1.71
N LEU A 84 2.01 3.09 -0.58
CA LEU A 84 2.36 4.40 -0.04
C LEU A 84 3.04 4.19 1.31
N ILE A 85 4.32 4.57 1.41
CA ILE A 85 5.12 4.45 2.63
C ILE A 85 5.25 5.82 3.29
N VAL A 86 4.71 5.96 4.50
CA VAL A 86 4.89 7.15 5.35
C VAL A 86 6.09 6.95 6.28
N THR A 87 6.16 5.78 6.91
CA THR A 87 7.30 5.28 7.71
C THR A 87 7.45 3.77 7.46
N PRO A 88 8.56 3.12 7.89
CA PRO A 88 8.68 1.66 7.87
C PRO A 88 7.48 0.92 8.49
N SER A 89 6.96 1.46 9.59
CA SER A 89 5.89 0.88 10.40
C SER A 89 4.49 1.31 9.97
N HIS A 90 4.36 2.38 9.17
CA HIS A 90 3.08 2.97 8.78
C HIS A 90 3.02 3.20 7.27
N TYR A 91 2.20 2.39 6.60
CA TYR A 91 2.01 2.41 5.15
C TYR A 91 0.61 1.95 4.75
N ALA A 92 0.21 2.25 3.53
CA ALA A 92 -1.01 1.73 2.93
C ALA A 92 -0.73 1.08 1.59
N ILE A 93 -1.54 0.09 1.24
CA ILE A 93 -1.63 -0.46 -0.09
C ILE A 93 -3.03 -0.21 -0.61
N THR A 94 -3.17 0.40 -1.77
CA THR A 94 -4.46 0.49 -2.47
C THR A 94 -4.44 -0.38 -3.69
N ARG A 95 -5.54 -1.09 -3.93
CA ARG A 95 -5.75 -1.83 -5.17
C ARG A 95 -6.97 -1.27 -5.87
N THR A 96 -6.77 -0.70 -7.05
CA THR A 96 -7.83 -0.13 -7.88
C THR A 96 -8.03 -1.03 -9.08
N GLN A 97 -9.24 -1.51 -9.29
CA GLN A 97 -9.62 -2.30 -10.46
C GLN A 97 -10.61 -1.51 -11.28
N ALA A 98 -10.26 -1.23 -12.53
CA ALA A 98 -11.17 -0.61 -13.48
C ALA A 98 -11.65 -1.65 -14.49
N THR A 99 -12.94 -1.61 -14.78
CA THR A 99 -13.58 -2.43 -15.82
C THR A 99 -14.05 -1.53 -16.94
N PHE A 100 -13.74 -1.91 -18.17
CA PHE A 100 -14.16 -1.20 -19.37
C PHE A 100 -15.51 -1.70 -19.90
N SER A 101 -16.24 -0.84 -20.63
CA SER A 101 -17.49 -1.20 -21.31
C SER A 101 -17.30 -2.16 -22.47
N ALA A 102 -16.11 -2.17 -23.06
CA ALA A 102 -15.68 -2.98 -24.18
C ALA A 102 -14.14 -3.10 -24.12
N PRO A 103 -13.50 -3.99 -24.89
CA PRO A 103 -12.05 -4.01 -24.98
C PRO A 103 -11.48 -2.61 -25.27
N TYR A 104 -10.34 -2.25 -24.67
CA TYR A 104 -9.81 -0.88 -24.72
C TYR A 104 -9.51 -0.38 -26.15
N ALA A 105 -9.26 -1.31 -27.09
CA ALA A 105 -8.99 -1.01 -28.49
C ALA A 105 -10.25 -0.60 -29.28
N ILE A 106 -11.45 -0.80 -28.72
CA ILE A 106 -12.72 -0.44 -29.37
C ILE A 106 -13.00 1.06 -29.19
N PRO A 107 -13.22 1.82 -30.28
CA PRO A 107 -13.61 3.22 -30.19
C PRO A 107 -14.85 3.42 -29.30
N GLY A 108 -14.78 4.38 -28.37
CA GLY A 108 -15.85 4.64 -27.41
C GLY A 108 -15.82 3.76 -26.16
N SER A 109 -14.84 2.86 -26.02
CA SER A 109 -14.61 2.15 -24.75
C SER A 109 -14.31 3.13 -23.61
N ARG A 110 -14.93 2.90 -22.45
CA ARG A 110 -14.79 3.73 -21.25
C ARG A 110 -14.80 2.89 -19.98
N VAL A 111 -14.24 3.41 -18.89
CA VAL A 111 -14.41 2.83 -17.56
C VAL A 111 -15.87 2.91 -17.15
N ILE A 112 -16.47 1.76 -16.83
CA ILE A 112 -17.86 1.66 -16.34
C ILE A 112 -17.93 1.31 -14.85
N ARG A 113 -16.85 0.77 -14.30
CA ARG A 113 -16.75 0.43 -12.89
C ARG A 113 -15.33 0.61 -12.43
N GLU A 114 -15.17 1.23 -11.27
CA GLU A 114 -13.90 1.29 -10.54
C GLU A 114 -14.16 0.82 -9.11
N VAL A 115 -13.38 -0.17 -8.66
CA VAL A 115 -13.40 -0.66 -7.28
C VAL A 115 -12.03 -0.39 -6.68
N LYS A 116 -12.02 0.25 -5.52
CA LYS A 116 -10.79 0.60 -4.81
C LYS A 116 -10.79 0.03 -3.41
N ASP A 117 -9.91 -0.92 -3.18
CA ASP A 117 -9.61 -1.45 -1.86
C ASP A 117 -8.44 -0.68 -1.24
N ILE A 118 -8.49 -0.52 0.09
CA ILE A 118 -7.45 0.16 0.87
C ILE A 118 -7.09 -0.75 2.04
N TYR A 119 -5.80 -1.10 2.12
CA TYR A 119 -5.22 -1.92 3.18
C TYR A 119 -4.22 -1.06 3.96
N VAL A 120 -4.55 -0.73 5.20
CA VAL A 120 -3.72 0.11 6.07
C VAL A 120 -2.89 -0.78 6.98
N TYR A 121 -1.60 -0.45 7.12
CA TYR A 121 -0.68 -1.14 8.03
C TYR A 121 -0.15 -0.17 9.08
N CYS A 122 -0.32 -0.54 10.35
CA CYS A 122 0.07 0.21 11.54
C CYS A 122 1.00 -0.67 12.38
N ASP A 123 2.17 -0.16 12.75
CA ASP A 123 3.22 -0.96 13.38
C ASP A 123 3.55 -2.25 12.62
N GLY A 124 3.48 -2.17 11.28
CA GLY A 124 3.69 -3.30 10.38
C GLY A 124 2.54 -4.32 10.33
N LYS A 125 1.49 -4.15 11.13
CA LYS A 125 0.31 -5.04 11.22
C LYS A 125 -0.86 -4.47 10.41
N LEU A 126 -1.62 -5.35 9.77
CA LEU A 126 -2.82 -4.97 9.03
C LEU A 126 -3.88 -4.41 10.00
N ALA A 127 -4.31 -3.18 9.79
CA ALA A 127 -5.45 -2.61 10.47
C ALA A 127 -6.73 -3.28 9.97
N LEU A 128 -7.48 -3.87 10.90
CA LEU A 128 -8.71 -4.60 10.58
C LEU A 128 -9.90 -3.64 10.59
N PRO A 129 -10.78 -3.70 9.57
CA PRO A 129 -12.04 -2.98 9.60
C PRO A 129 -12.96 -3.56 10.68
N LYS A 130 -13.81 -2.71 11.27
CA LYS A 130 -14.70 -3.11 12.37
C LYS A 130 -15.92 -3.93 11.91
N ASP A 131 -16.37 -3.74 10.67
CA ASP A 131 -17.69 -4.19 10.20
C ASP A 131 -17.66 -4.94 8.85
N VAL A 132 -16.58 -5.67 8.54
CA VAL A 132 -16.42 -6.37 7.24
C VAL A 132 -16.00 -7.81 7.48
N ASP A 133 -16.28 -8.71 6.52
CA ASP A 133 -15.68 -10.05 6.50
C ASP A 133 -14.15 -9.95 6.59
N ILE A 134 -13.65 -10.29 7.78
CA ILE A 134 -12.24 -10.18 8.15
C ILE A 134 -11.40 -11.15 7.32
N SER A 135 -11.94 -12.33 6.99
CA SER A 135 -11.17 -13.39 6.32
C SER A 135 -10.84 -13.02 4.88
N GLY A 136 -11.83 -12.56 4.12
CA GLY A 136 -11.65 -12.08 2.75
C GLY A 136 -10.73 -10.85 2.69
N TYR A 137 -10.91 -9.90 3.62
CA TYR A 137 -10.08 -8.71 3.70
C TYR A 137 -8.59 -9.03 3.99
N VAL A 138 -8.32 -9.92 4.95
CA VAL A 138 -6.94 -10.33 5.29
C VAL A 138 -6.27 -11.03 4.11
N ALA A 139 -6.97 -11.93 3.42
CA ALA A 139 -6.44 -12.62 2.24
C ALA A 139 -6.15 -11.63 1.09
N ALA A 140 -7.07 -10.70 0.82
CA ALA A 140 -6.90 -9.69 -0.22
C ALA A 140 -5.75 -8.72 0.10
N ALA A 141 -5.60 -8.32 1.36
CA ALA A 141 -4.46 -7.52 1.83
C ALA A 141 -3.12 -8.25 1.65
N ALA A 142 -3.07 -9.54 1.98
CA ALA A 142 -1.87 -10.36 1.80
C ALA A 142 -1.50 -10.49 0.30
N GLN A 143 -2.49 -10.70 -0.58
CA GLN A 143 -2.28 -10.70 -2.03
C GLN A 143 -1.78 -9.35 -2.54
N ALA A 144 -2.35 -8.24 -2.07
CA ALA A 144 -1.90 -6.91 -2.47
C ALA A 144 -0.47 -6.62 -1.98
N LYS A 145 -0.11 -7.11 -0.79
CA LYS A 145 1.25 -6.99 -0.23
C LYS A 145 2.27 -7.84 -0.98
N SER A 146 1.89 -9.04 -1.45
CA SER A 146 2.82 -9.94 -2.15
C SER A 146 3.32 -9.36 -3.48
N ILE A 147 2.56 -8.48 -4.13
CA ILE A 147 3.00 -7.76 -5.33
C ILE A 147 4.34 -7.04 -5.10
N PHE A 148 4.56 -6.51 -3.89
CA PHE A 148 5.77 -5.76 -3.55
C PHE A 148 6.94 -6.64 -3.07
N THR A 149 6.82 -7.97 -3.11
CA THR A 149 7.95 -8.87 -2.87
C THR A 149 8.78 -9.13 -4.14
N ALA A 150 8.31 -8.64 -5.28
CA ALA A 150 8.98 -8.74 -6.58
C ALA A 150 10.45 -8.23 -6.51
N PRO A 151 11.44 -9.00 -7.00
CA PRO A 151 12.85 -8.61 -6.95
C PRO A 151 13.14 -7.24 -7.56
N GLU A 152 12.41 -6.88 -8.61
CA GLU A 152 12.58 -5.63 -9.38
C GLU A 152 12.31 -4.38 -8.54
N VAL A 153 11.49 -4.49 -7.49
CA VAL A 153 11.15 -3.37 -6.59
C VAL A 153 11.71 -3.52 -5.17
N ALA A 154 12.46 -4.59 -4.90
CA ALA A 154 12.94 -4.92 -3.57
C ALA A 154 13.77 -3.79 -2.93
N SER A 155 14.59 -3.09 -3.71
CA SER A 155 15.39 -1.95 -3.22
C SER A 155 14.52 -0.77 -2.78
N TYR A 156 13.42 -0.51 -3.48
CA TYR A 156 12.51 0.60 -3.19
C TYR A 156 11.66 0.35 -1.93
N VAL A 157 11.32 -0.91 -1.65
CA VAL A 157 10.48 -1.31 -0.50
C VAL A 157 11.26 -1.90 0.68
N SER A 158 12.58 -2.00 0.56
CA SER A 158 13.49 -2.54 1.60
C SER A 158 13.28 -1.95 3.00
N VAL A 159 12.82 -0.71 3.07
CA VAL A 159 12.48 0.00 4.32
C VAL A 159 11.41 -0.72 5.16
N LEU A 160 10.55 -1.55 4.54
CA LEU A 160 9.48 -2.30 5.23
C LEU A 160 9.95 -3.60 5.89
N LYS A 161 11.20 -4.03 5.68
CA LYS A 161 11.74 -5.32 6.19
C LYS A 161 12.42 -5.20 7.57
N ARG A 162 12.22 -4.10 8.30
CA ARG A 162 12.85 -3.86 9.61
C ARG A 162 11.93 -4.23 10.75
#